data_AF-D6Z0H2-F1
#
_entry.id   AF-D6Z0H2-F1
#
_cell.length_a   1.000
_cell.length_b   1.000
_cell.length_c   1.000
_cell.angle_alpha   90.00
_cell.angle_beta   90.00
_cell.angle_gamma   90.00
#
_symmetry.space_group_name_H-M   'P 1'
#
loop_
_entity.id
_entity.type
_entity.pdbx_description
1 polymer ?
#
loop_
_entity_poly.entity_id
_entity_poly.type
_entity_poly.pdbx_seq_one_letter_code
_entity_poly.pdbx_strand_id
1 'polypeptide(L)'
;MPKHDGQERPPARHSGAAQGVVAGQWQWWRWFVVAAVSHPLQTFVAWYLLLGLGMSWEVSTNTYQVWPVPFGGLLALITAARLGLFLALARYAFQIFDRGGLSGAFLRNHRWSLPCLPITFLLGWPMELNVFGFVYFPVLLVAILIFGGLVLALNLRTLIQARRSVAAR
;
A
#
# COMPACT_ATOMS: atom_id res chain seq x y z
N MET A 1 -53.08 -31.33 35.71
CA MET A 1 -51.97 -31.61 34.77
C MET A 1 -51.75 -30.37 33.90
N PRO A 2 -50.71 -29.57 34.15
CA PRO A 2 -50.41 -28.40 33.33
C PRO A 2 -49.57 -28.79 32.11
N LYS A 3 -49.91 -28.22 30.94
CA LYS A 3 -49.17 -28.34 29.69
C LYS A 3 -47.85 -27.56 29.82
N HIS A 4 -46.73 -28.24 29.60
CA HIS A 4 -45.43 -27.61 29.48
C HIS A 4 -45.32 -26.99 28.08
N ASP A 5 -45.42 -25.67 28.01
CA ASP A 5 -45.15 -24.90 26.80
C ASP A 5 -43.67 -25.05 26.41
N GLY A 6 -43.45 -25.63 25.24
CA GLY A 6 -42.15 -25.73 24.62
C GLY A 6 -41.66 -24.35 24.20
N GLN A 7 -40.74 -23.78 24.98
CA GLN A 7 -39.95 -22.63 24.57
C GLN A 7 -39.04 -23.02 23.40
N GLU A 8 -39.46 -22.68 22.18
CA GLU A 8 -38.61 -22.69 21.00
C GLU A 8 -37.44 -21.72 21.21
N ARG A 9 -36.23 -22.27 21.34
CA ARG A 9 -35.01 -21.45 21.35
C ARG A 9 -34.83 -20.84 19.96
N PRO A 10 -34.68 -19.51 19.83
CA PRO A 10 -34.44 -18.89 18.54
C PRO A 10 -33.10 -19.35 17.95
N PRO A 11 -33.02 -19.56 16.62
CA PRO A 11 -31.81 -20.04 15.98
C PRO A 11 -30.69 -18.99 16.07
N ALA A 12 -29.52 -19.42 16.57
CA ALA A 12 -28.31 -18.61 16.67
C ALA A 12 -27.83 -18.15 15.27
N ARG A 13 -28.26 -16.95 14.83
CA ARG A 13 -27.95 -16.40 13.50
C ARG A 13 -26.86 -15.32 13.46
N HIS A 14 -26.10 -15.10 14.54
CA HIS A 14 -25.19 -13.95 14.63
C HIS A 14 -23.68 -14.23 14.48
N SER A 15 -23.23 -15.47 14.25
CA SER A 15 -21.80 -15.80 14.22
C SER A 15 -21.12 -15.62 12.85
N GLY A 16 -21.85 -15.68 11.73
CA GLY A 16 -21.26 -15.66 10.38
C GLY A 16 -20.81 -14.29 9.85
N ALA A 17 -21.55 -13.21 10.20
CA ALA A 17 -21.25 -11.87 9.67
C ALA A 17 -19.96 -11.27 10.27
N ALA A 18 -19.70 -11.52 11.55
CA ALA A 18 -18.50 -11.02 12.23
C ALA A 18 -17.22 -11.66 11.67
N GLN A 19 -17.25 -12.96 11.34
CA GLN A 19 -16.11 -13.67 10.76
C GLN A 19 -15.72 -13.12 9.38
N GLY A 20 -16.70 -12.75 8.56
CA GLY A 20 -16.46 -12.17 7.23
C GLY A 20 -15.76 -10.79 7.27
N VAL A 21 -16.13 -9.94 8.25
CA VAL A 21 -15.54 -8.60 8.41
C VAL A 21 -14.06 -8.67 8.80
N VAL A 22 -13.72 -9.53 9.76
CA VAL A 22 -12.34 -9.70 10.25
C VAL A 22 -11.43 -10.23 9.13
N ALA A 23 -11.90 -11.22 8.36
CA ALA A 23 -11.15 -11.77 7.23
C ALA A 23 -10.86 -10.71 6.14
N GLY A 24 -11.85 -9.87 5.82
CA GLY A 24 -11.69 -8.77 4.88
C GLY A 24 -10.70 -7.71 5.35
N GLN A 25 -10.74 -7.36 6.64
CA GLN A 25 -9.82 -6.40 7.24
C GLN A 25 -8.37 -6.91 7.24
N TRP A 26 -8.16 -8.18 7.57
CA TRP A 26 -6.83 -8.80 7.53
C TRP A 26 -6.24 -8.79 6.12
N GLN A 27 -7.05 -9.15 5.11
CA GLN A 27 -6.61 -9.13 3.72
C GLN A 27 -6.24 -7.71 3.27
N TRP A 28 -7.00 -6.70 3.70
CA TRP A 28 -6.72 -5.31 3.39
C TRP A 28 -5.35 -4.88 3.95
N TRP A 29 -5.07 -5.17 5.23
CA TRP A 29 -3.80 -4.85 5.87
C TRP A 29 -2.61 -5.51 5.19
N ARG A 30 -2.73 -6.77 4.79
CA ARG A 30 -1.68 -7.47 4.04
C ARG A 30 -1.30 -6.73 2.77
N TRP A 31 -2.30 -6.31 1.99
CA TRP A 31 -2.05 -5.56 0.76
C TRP A 31 -1.57 -4.14 1.03
N PHE A 32 -1.97 -3.53 2.14
CA PHE A 32 -1.43 -2.24 2.56
C PHE A 32 0.06 -2.32 2.85
N VAL A 33 0.50 -3.32 3.63
CA VAL A 33 1.92 -3.53 3.93
C VAL A 33 2.71 -3.78 2.64
N VAL A 34 2.23 -4.65 1.75
CA VAL A 34 2.86 -4.86 0.44
C VAL A 34 2.98 -3.55 -0.31
N ALA A 35 1.87 -2.81 -0.43
CA ALA A 35 1.85 -1.54 -1.13
C ALA A 35 2.83 -0.53 -0.53
N ALA A 36 3.08 -0.57 0.79
CA ALA A 36 3.99 0.33 1.50
C ALA A 36 5.47 -0.04 1.44
N VAL A 37 5.81 -1.33 1.35
CA VAL A 37 7.22 -1.75 1.36
C VAL A 37 7.77 -2.10 -0.02
N SER A 38 6.94 -2.23 -1.06
CA SER A 38 7.41 -2.72 -2.35
C SER A 38 7.44 -1.68 -3.47
N HIS A 39 6.89 -0.47 -3.32
CA HIS A 39 6.88 0.50 -4.42
C HIS A 39 8.20 1.31 -4.49
N PRO A 40 9.03 1.16 -5.54
CA PRO A 40 10.39 1.70 -5.55
C PRO A 40 10.45 3.23 -5.44
N LEU A 41 9.50 3.95 -6.06
CA LEU A 41 9.45 5.42 -5.96
C LEU A 41 9.21 5.90 -4.53
N GLN A 42 8.33 5.23 -3.79
CA GLN A 42 7.98 5.68 -2.45
C GLN A 42 9.13 5.37 -1.48
N THR A 43 9.82 4.25 -1.70
CA THR A 43 11.00 3.86 -0.96
C THR A 43 12.11 4.90 -1.15
N PHE A 44 12.36 5.29 -2.39
CA PHE A 44 13.33 6.34 -2.70
C PHE A 44 12.96 7.67 -2.05
N VAL A 45 11.70 8.12 -2.20
CA VAL A 45 11.24 9.38 -1.61
C VAL A 45 11.35 9.36 -0.09
N ALA A 46 10.92 8.28 0.57
CA ALA A 46 11.03 8.15 2.02
C ALA A 46 12.50 8.20 2.48
N TRP A 47 13.39 7.48 1.81
CA TRP A 47 14.81 7.44 2.14
C TRP A 47 15.48 8.81 1.95
N TYR A 48 15.23 9.45 0.80
CA TYR A 48 15.80 10.76 0.48
C TYR A 48 15.29 11.85 1.42
N LEU A 49 14.01 11.81 1.81
CA LEU A 49 13.46 12.73 2.81
C LEU A 49 14.13 12.56 4.17
N LEU A 50 14.36 11.33 4.64
CA LEU A 50 15.05 11.11 5.91
C LEU A 50 16.48 11.63 5.89
N LEU A 51 17.21 11.41 4.79
CA LEU A 51 18.54 12.00 4.61
C LEU A 51 18.47 13.55 4.68
N GLY A 52 17.57 14.16 3.92
CA GLY A 52 17.42 15.62 3.89
C GLY A 52 16.97 16.24 5.22
N LEU A 53 16.27 15.47 6.06
CA LEU A 53 15.83 15.87 7.40
C LEU A 53 16.88 15.58 8.50
N GLY A 54 18.06 15.05 8.14
CA GLY A 54 19.08 14.66 9.12
C GLY A 54 18.65 13.47 9.99
N MET A 55 17.64 12.71 9.57
CA MET A 55 17.21 11.46 10.21
C MET A 55 18.01 10.25 9.69
N SER A 56 19.31 10.47 9.51
CA SER A 56 20.31 9.46 9.24
C SER A 56 21.48 9.64 10.18
N TRP A 57 22.27 8.58 10.37
CA TRP A 57 23.56 8.67 11.04
C TRP A 57 24.63 8.07 10.15
N GLU A 58 25.83 8.63 10.28
CA GLU A 58 27.03 8.10 9.65
C GLU A 58 27.51 6.86 10.42
N VAL A 59 27.66 5.74 9.71
CA VAL A 59 28.15 4.47 10.29
C VAL A 59 29.64 4.32 10.05
N SER A 60 30.12 4.79 8.91
CA SER A 60 31.52 4.92 8.52
C SER A 60 31.63 6.05 7.50
N THR A 61 32.86 6.46 7.17
CA THR A 61 33.10 7.55 6.22
C THR A 61 32.24 7.38 4.96
N ASN A 62 31.40 8.37 4.67
CA ASN A 62 30.51 8.40 3.50
C ASN A 62 29.42 7.31 3.46
N THR A 63 29.19 6.60 4.56
CA THR A 63 28.19 5.54 4.69
C THR A 63 27.12 5.95 5.70
N TYR A 64 25.88 6.05 5.23
CA TYR A 64 24.77 6.52 6.03
C TYR A 64 23.71 5.44 6.20
N GLN A 65 23.06 5.46 7.36
CA GLN A 65 21.91 4.63 7.66
C GLN A 65 20.76 5.51 8.11
N VAL A 66 19.54 5.22 7.61
CA VAL A 66 18.32 5.89 8.06
C VAL A 66 17.69 5.16 9.23
N TRP A 67 16.99 5.88 10.09
CA TRP A 67 16.27 5.30 11.22
C TRP A 67 15.12 4.40 10.74
N PRO A 68 15.07 3.10 11.13
CA PRO A 68 14.07 2.16 10.62
C PRO A 68 12.63 2.54 10.94
N VAL A 69 12.39 3.07 12.15
CA VAL A 69 11.05 3.46 12.61
C VAL A 69 10.46 4.61 11.79
N PRO A 70 11.11 5.79 11.67
CA PRO A 70 10.59 6.86 10.82
C PRO A 70 10.60 6.49 9.33
N PHE A 71 11.48 5.59 8.88
CA PHE A 71 11.43 5.07 7.51
C PHE A 71 10.15 4.28 7.25
N GLY A 72 9.85 3.29 8.08
CA GLY A 72 8.58 2.54 7.99
C GLY A 72 7.35 3.45 8.14
N GLY A 73 7.43 4.44 9.03
CA GLY A 73 6.38 5.45 9.21
C GLY A 73 6.11 6.27 7.96
N LEU A 74 7.16 6.78 7.30
CA LEU A 74 7.04 7.54 6.04
C LEU A 74 6.50 6.67 4.90
N LEU A 75 6.95 5.41 4.79
CA LEU A 75 6.42 4.48 3.79
C LEU A 75 4.91 4.28 3.94
N ALA A 76 4.45 4.06 5.17
CA ALA A 76 3.02 3.93 5.47
C ALA A 76 2.26 5.23 5.17
N LEU A 77 2.82 6.39 5.54
CA LEU A 77 2.22 7.70 5.30
C LEU A 77 2.07 8.01 3.81
N ILE A 78 3.13 7.80 3.02
CA ILE A 78 3.10 8.00 1.56
C ILE A 78 2.07 7.07 0.91
N THR A 79 1.98 5.82 1.37
CA THR A 79 1.00 4.85 0.87
C THR A 79 -0.43 5.29 1.17
N ALA A 80 -0.69 5.74 2.41
CA ALA A 80 -1.98 6.29 2.80
C ALA A 80 -2.34 7.54 1.98
N ALA A 81 -1.38 8.45 1.76
CA ALA A 81 -1.58 9.64 0.93
C ALA A 81 -1.90 9.28 -0.52
N ARG A 82 -1.19 8.32 -1.12
CA ARG A 82 -1.45 7.82 -2.49
C ARG A 82 -2.82 7.17 -2.60
N LEU A 83 -3.23 6.37 -1.61
CA LEU A 83 -4.58 5.81 -1.57
C LEU A 83 -5.63 6.92 -1.44
N GLY A 84 -5.40 7.91 -0.58
CA GLY A 84 -6.28 9.07 -0.44
C GLY A 84 -6.44 9.84 -1.75
N LEU A 85 -5.33 10.11 -2.45
CA LEU A 85 -5.33 10.75 -3.76
C LEU A 85 -6.08 9.91 -4.81
N PHE A 86 -5.86 8.60 -4.84
CA PHE A 86 -6.58 7.69 -5.74
C PHE A 86 -8.09 7.73 -5.51
N LEU A 87 -8.53 7.70 -4.25
CA LEU A 87 -9.95 7.78 -3.90
C LEU A 87 -10.53 9.17 -4.17
N ALA A 88 -9.75 10.23 -3.96
CA ALA A 88 -10.13 11.59 -4.32
C ALA A 88 -10.32 11.73 -5.85
N LEU A 89 -9.38 11.21 -6.65
CA LEU A 89 -9.49 11.17 -8.11
C LEU A 89 -10.74 10.39 -8.55
N ALA A 90 -10.97 9.20 -7.97
CA ALA A 90 -12.17 8.42 -8.25
C ALA A 90 -13.46 9.20 -8.00
N ARG A 91 -13.50 9.96 -6.90
CA ARG A 91 -14.66 10.79 -6.54
C ARG A 91 -14.82 12.01 -7.44
N TYR A 92 -13.77 12.82 -7.59
CA TYR A 92 -13.88 14.13 -8.22
C TYR A 92 -13.77 14.09 -9.74
N ALA A 93 -12.87 13.27 -10.29
CA ALA A 93 -12.67 13.19 -11.74
C ALA A 93 -13.58 12.15 -12.40
N PHE A 94 -13.87 11.04 -11.71
CA PHE A 94 -14.65 9.93 -12.28
C PHE A 94 -16.08 9.82 -11.73
N GLN A 95 -16.45 10.65 -10.74
CA GLN A 95 -17.76 10.65 -10.08
C GLN A 95 -18.19 9.28 -9.54
N ILE A 96 -17.22 8.49 -9.07
CA ILE A 96 -17.47 7.17 -8.46
C ILE A 96 -17.64 7.35 -6.96
N PHE A 97 -18.86 7.18 -6.46
CA PHE A 97 -19.19 7.30 -5.03
C PHE A 97 -19.17 5.97 -4.29
N ASP A 98 -19.31 4.86 -5.00
CA ASP A 98 -19.22 3.52 -4.40
C ASP A 98 -17.75 3.17 -4.11
N ARG A 99 -17.43 3.07 -2.81
CA ARG A 99 -16.09 2.77 -2.31
C ARG A 99 -15.83 1.27 -2.18
N GLY A 100 -16.85 0.44 -2.34
CA GLY A 100 -16.86 -1.00 -2.04
C GLY A 100 -15.95 -1.80 -2.97
N GLY A 101 -14.63 -1.67 -2.82
CA GLY A 101 -13.63 -2.47 -3.54
C GLY A 101 -12.53 -1.69 -4.22
N LEU A 102 -12.67 -0.37 -4.41
CA LEU A 102 -11.65 0.47 -5.06
C LEU A 102 -10.34 0.51 -4.26
N SER A 103 -10.43 0.66 -2.94
CA SER A 103 -9.24 0.64 -2.07
C SER A 103 -8.53 -0.71 -2.11
N GLY A 104 -9.29 -1.81 -2.06
CA GLY A 104 -8.76 -3.16 -2.16
C GLY A 104 -8.15 -3.46 -3.54
N ALA A 105 -8.71 -2.92 -4.63
CA ALA A 105 -8.14 -3.03 -5.96
C ALA A 105 -6.81 -2.26 -6.07
N PHE A 106 -6.78 -1.01 -5.59
CA PHE A 106 -5.56 -0.20 -5.54
C PHE A 106 -4.43 -0.91 -4.80
N LEU A 107 -4.69 -1.40 -3.59
CA LEU A 107 -3.67 -2.07 -2.79
C LEU A 107 -3.20 -3.37 -3.45
N ARG A 108 -4.13 -4.16 -4.01
CA ARG A 108 -3.79 -5.41 -4.69
C ARG A 108 -2.97 -5.21 -5.96
N ASN A 109 -3.18 -4.10 -6.69
CA ASN A 109 -2.37 -3.77 -7.86
C ASN A 109 -0.88 -3.62 -7.51
N HIS A 110 -0.55 -3.26 -6.26
CA HIS A 110 0.85 -3.14 -5.82
C HIS A 110 1.56 -4.48 -5.69
N ARG A 111 0.87 -5.63 -5.75
CA ARG A 111 1.51 -6.95 -5.79
C ARG A 111 2.53 -7.08 -6.92
N TRP A 112 2.33 -6.35 -8.01
CA TRP A 112 3.24 -6.34 -9.16
C TRP A 112 4.57 -5.64 -8.86
N SER A 113 4.64 -4.85 -7.78
CA SER A 113 5.89 -4.24 -7.31
C SER A 113 6.63 -5.09 -6.28
N LEU A 114 6.14 -6.29 -5.92
CA LEU A 114 6.85 -7.20 -5.01
C LEU A 114 8.31 -7.50 -5.40
N PRO A 115 8.68 -7.61 -6.69
CA PRO A 115 10.09 -7.78 -7.07
C PRO A 115 11.01 -6.64 -6.62
N CYS A 116 10.47 -5.45 -6.33
CA CYS A 116 11.22 -4.30 -5.83
C CYS A 116 11.39 -4.30 -4.31
N LEU A 117 10.82 -5.26 -3.57
CA LEU A 117 10.94 -5.36 -2.12
C LEU A 117 12.41 -5.32 -1.63
N PRO A 118 13.40 -5.98 -2.29
CA PRO A 118 14.80 -5.87 -1.90
C PRO A 118 15.34 -4.44 -1.87
N ILE A 119 14.84 -3.53 -2.71
CA ILE A 119 15.26 -2.12 -2.75
C ILE A 119 14.97 -1.43 -1.41
N THR A 120 13.83 -1.76 -0.79
CA THR A 120 13.46 -1.18 0.51
C THR A 120 14.36 -1.65 1.64
N PHE A 121 14.76 -2.92 1.64
CA PHE A 121 15.73 -3.42 2.61
C PHE A 121 17.11 -2.82 2.38
N LEU A 122 17.52 -2.72 1.12
CA LEU A 122 18.80 -2.14 0.72
C LEU A 122 18.92 -0.67 1.16
N LEU A 123 17.89 0.15 0.91
CA LEU A 123 17.87 1.55 1.34
C LEU A 123 17.68 1.73 2.86
N GLY A 124 17.12 0.74 3.55
CA GLY A 124 17.05 0.73 5.02
C GLY A 124 18.36 0.35 5.72
N TRP A 125 19.37 -0.10 4.98
CA TRP A 125 20.66 -0.57 5.50
C TRP A 125 21.76 0.49 5.31
N PRO A 126 22.88 0.44 6.06
CA PRO A 126 24.05 1.26 5.78
C PRO A 126 24.45 1.25 4.31
N MET A 127 24.55 2.44 3.72
CA MET A 127 24.82 2.63 2.30
C MET A 127 25.86 3.71 2.06
N GLU A 128 26.88 3.36 1.28
CA GLU A 128 27.87 4.32 0.79
C GLU A 128 27.24 5.21 -0.30
N LEU A 129 27.34 6.54 -0.16
CA LEU A 129 26.69 7.47 -1.10
C LEU A 129 27.26 7.38 -2.52
N ASN A 130 28.54 7.04 -2.68
CA ASN A 130 29.13 6.83 -4.00
C ASN A 130 28.49 5.62 -4.70
N VAL A 131 28.42 4.48 -4.01
CA VAL A 131 27.80 3.26 -4.53
C VAL A 131 26.32 3.50 -4.83
N PHE A 132 25.64 4.28 -3.98
CA PHE A 132 24.28 4.72 -4.27
C PHE A 132 24.18 5.50 -5.57
N GLY A 133 24.98 6.56 -5.74
CA GLY A 133 24.92 7.42 -6.92
C GLY A 133 25.24 6.69 -8.22
N PHE A 134 26.26 5.83 -8.22
CA PHE A 134 26.75 5.18 -9.45
C PHE A 134 26.03 3.87 -9.79
N VAL A 135 25.58 3.10 -8.79
CA VAL A 135 25.04 1.75 -9.01
C VAL A 135 23.56 1.68 -8.68
N TYR A 136 23.17 2.05 -7.45
CA TYR A 136 21.79 1.84 -7.01
C TYR A 136 20.82 2.83 -7.64
N PHE A 137 21.21 4.08 -7.84
CA PHE A 137 20.33 5.11 -8.40
C PHE A 137 19.88 4.79 -9.84
N PRO A 138 20.76 4.40 -10.80
CA PRO A 138 20.33 3.95 -12.12
C PRO A 138 19.37 2.75 -12.08
N VAL A 139 19.67 1.74 -11.25
CA VAL A 139 18.81 0.55 -11.09
C VAL A 139 17.45 0.93 -10.53
N LEU A 140 17.43 1.80 -9.51
CA LEU A 140 16.23 2.33 -8.90
C LEU A 140 15.39 3.11 -9.92
N LEU A 141 16.01 3.95 -10.75
CA LEU A 141 15.32 4.71 -11.79
C LEU A 141 14.61 3.77 -12.77
N VAL A 142 15.31 2.72 -13.24
CA VAL A 142 14.73 1.70 -14.12
C VAL A 142 13.55 0.99 -13.41
N ALA A 143 13.72 0.59 -12.14
CA ALA A 143 12.66 -0.04 -11.36
C ALA A 143 11.44 0.89 -11.18
N ILE A 144 11.65 2.19 -10.97
CA ILE A 144 10.58 3.19 -10.89
C ILE A 144 9.81 3.27 -12.20
N LEU A 145 10.52 3.37 -13.33
CA LEU A 145 9.88 3.48 -14.64
C LEU A 145 9.06 2.23 -14.98
N ILE A 146 9.63 1.04 -14.73
CA ILE A 146 8.97 -0.23 -15.04
C ILE A 146 7.81 -0.51 -14.06
N PHE A 147 8.12 -0.66 -12.77
CA PHE A 147 7.13 -1.11 -11.79
C PHE A 147 6.22 0.01 -11.31
N GLY A 148 6.75 1.23 -11.15
CA GLY A 148 5.93 2.41 -10.84
C GLY A 148 4.98 2.74 -12.00
N GLY A 149 5.48 2.71 -13.24
CA GLY A 149 4.66 2.86 -14.44
C GLY A 149 3.57 1.80 -14.55
N LEU A 150 3.92 0.52 -14.34
CA LEU A 150 2.96 -0.60 -14.35
C LEU A 150 1.86 -0.42 -13.30
N VAL A 151 2.21 -0.15 -12.04
CA VAL A 151 1.23 0.05 -10.96
C VAL A 151 0.33 1.25 -11.24
N LEU A 152 0.89 2.34 -11.77
CA LEU A 152 0.11 3.50 -12.20
C LEU A 152 -0.90 3.13 -13.30
N ALA A 153 -0.46 2.44 -14.34
CA ALA A 153 -1.31 2.00 -15.44
C ALA A 153 -2.45 1.08 -14.96
N LEU A 154 -2.17 0.15 -14.05
CA LEU A 154 -3.17 -0.73 -13.46
C LEU A 154 -4.21 0.05 -12.63
N ASN A 155 -3.78 1.01 -11.82
CA ASN A 155 -4.68 1.84 -11.04
C ASN A 155 -5.56 2.73 -11.93
N LEU A 156 -5.01 3.33 -12.99
CA LEU A 156 -5.78 4.07 -13.98
C LEU A 156 -6.81 3.17 -14.69
N ARG A 157 -6.41 1.97 -15.08
CA ARG A 157 -7.32 0.98 -15.66
C ARG A 157 -8.46 0.64 -14.71
N THR A 158 -8.20 0.47 -13.42
CA THR A 158 -9.23 0.24 -12.40
C THR A 158 -10.24 1.38 -12.36
N LEU A 159 -9.80 2.64 -12.39
CA LEU A 159 -10.70 3.80 -12.42
C LEU A 159 -11.56 3.84 -13.69
N ILE A 160 -10.95 3.59 -14.85
CA ILE A 160 -11.67 3.58 -16.14
C ILE A 160 -12.73 2.48 -16.16
N GLN A 161 -12.40 1.28 -15.68
CA GLN A 161 -13.34 0.16 -15.61
C GLN A 161 -14.50 0.45 -14.66
N ALA A 162 -14.22 1.01 -13.48
CA ALA A 162 -15.24 1.41 -12.52
C ALA A 162 -16.17 2.49 -13.09
N ARG A 163 -15.63 3.48 -13.82
CA ARG A 163 -16.45 4.48 -14.52
C ARG A 163 -17.38 3.84 -15.55
N ARG A 164 -16.87 2.92 -16.37
CA ARG A 164 -17.67 2.21 -17.38
C ARG A 164 -18.81 1.42 -16.74
N SER A 165 -18.56 0.78 -15.59
CA SER A 165 -19.62 0.05 -14.88
C SER A 165 -20.70 0.95 -14.30
N VAL A 166 -20.37 2.18 -13.92
CA VAL A 166 -21.36 3.16 -13.45
C VAL A 166 -22.20 3.69 -14.61
N ALA A 167 -21.57 3.98 -15.75
CA ALA A 167 -22.27 4.49 -16.94
C ALA A 167 -23.19 3.47 -17.64
N ALA A 168 -23.02 2.18 -17.37
CA ALA A 168 -23.84 1.10 -17.92
C ALA A 168 -25.11 0.79 -17.09
N ARG A 169 -25.29 1.45 -15.94
CA ARG A 169 -26.48 1.36 -15.10
C ARG A 169 -27.41 2.53 -15.39
#